data_AF-A0A9D7KL08-F1
#
_entry.id   AF-A0A9D7KL08-F1
#
_cell.length_a   1.000
_cell.length_b   1.000
_cell.length_c   1.000
_cell.angle_alpha   90.00
_cell.angle_beta   90.00
_cell.angle_gamma   90.00
#
_symmetry.space_group_name_H-M   'P 1'
#
loop_
_entity.id
_entity.type
_entity.pdbx_description
1 polymer ?
#
loop_
_entity_poly.entity_id
_entity_poly.type
_entity_poly.pdbx_seq_one_letter_code
_entity_poly.pdbx_strand_id
1 'polypeptide(L)'
;MKYPDLDIYRFRIRLKLNGDLVTPRYKGSLLRGIFAWSFRNTVCVTKQPVCEGCMLKQDCSYFKIFETELPVSHISYLRGIRKVPHPFVLNPPIDDRLRISAGEILEIELVLFGSSVNLLPYYVYVFQNIGKTGLGFEKQDILSRNSQMSISMVNPKS
;
A
#
# COMPACT_ATOMS: atom_id res chain seq x y z
N MET A 1 27.92 -15.49 5.15
CA MET A 1 26.58 -15.58 4.53
C MET A 1 26.37 -14.31 3.72
N LYS A 2 26.45 -14.38 2.38
CA LYS A 2 26.22 -13.23 1.49
C LYS A 2 24.71 -13.13 1.28
N TYR A 3 24.08 -12.08 1.78
CA TYR A 3 22.70 -11.78 1.43
C TYR A 3 22.65 -11.35 -0.05
N PRO A 4 21.62 -11.72 -0.82
CA PRO A 4 21.45 -11.19 -2.17
C PRO A 4 21.37 -9.66 -2.11
N ASP A 5 21.94 -8.98 -3.11
CA ASP A 5 21.76 -7.53 -3.27
C ASP A 5 20.26 -7.26 -3.42
N LEU A 6 19.68 -6.60 -2.42
CA LEU A 6 18.27 -6.26 -2.37
C LEU A 6 18.10 -4.78 -2.67
N ASP A 7 17.61 -4.47 -3.86
CA ASP A 7 17.29 -3.10 -4.24
C ASP A 7 16.13 -2.54 -3.40
N ILE A 8 16.27 -1.29 -2.97
CA ILE A 8 15.26 -0.57 -2.19
C ILE A 8 14.88 0.70 -2.95
N TYR A 9 13.60 0.84 -3.25
CA TYR A 9 13.05 2.00 -3.96
C TYR A 9 12.15 2.79 -3.01
N ARG A 10 12.33 4.11 -2.94
CA ARG A 10 11.53 4.99 -2.07
C ARG A 10 10.76 6.00 -2.90
N PHE A 11 9.49 6.17 -2.57
CA PHE A 11 8.59 7.11 -3.22
C PHE A 11 7.85 7.94 -2.17
N ARG A 12 7.60 9.21 -2.50
CA ARG A 12 6.68 10.07 -1.74
C ARG A 12 5.39 10.22 -2.51
N ILE A 13 4.30 9.89 -1.84
CA ILE A 13 2.94 10.08 -2.32
C ILE A 13 2.35 11.25 -1.55
N ARG A 14 1.89 12.27 -2.27
CA ARG A 14 1.27 13.46 -1.68
C ARG A 14 -0.19 13.53 -2.10
N LEU A 15 -1.07 13.46 -1.11
CA LEU A 15 -2.52 13.53 -1.27
C LEU A 15 -3.01 14.86 -0.69
N LYS A 16 -3.52 15.75 -1.53
CA LYS A 16 -4.19 16.97 -1.06
C LYS A 16 -5.62 16.63 -0.65
N LEU A 17 -6.00 16.96 0.58
CA LEU A 17 -7.35 16.72 1.08
C LEU A 17 -8.34 17.77 0.55
N ASN A 18 -9.55 17.33 0.21
CA ASN A 18 -10.65 18.24 -0.14
C ASN A 18 -11.69 18.39 0.98
N GLY A 19 -11.71 17.44 1.92
CA GLY A 19 -12.53 17.48 3.12
C GLY A 19 -11.66 17.20 4.35
N ASP A 20 -12.24 17.39 5.52
CA ASP A 20 -11.56 17.07 6.76
C ASP A 20 -11.47 15.54 6.94
N LEU A 21 -10.26 15.06 7.20
CA LEU A 21 -10.00 13.65 7.44
C LEU A 21 -9.79 13.42 8.93
N VAL A 22 -10.64 12.58 9.53
CA VAL A 22 -10.43 12.05 10.88
C VAL A 22 -9.60 10.78 10.79
N THR A 23 -8.45 10.77 11.45
CA THR A 23 -7.54 9.62 11.48
C THR A 23 -7.43 9.04 12.87
N PRO A 24 -7.24 7.71 13.02
CA PRO A 24 -6.82 7.16 14.29
C PRO A 24 -5.43 7.70 14.66
N ARG A 25 -5.09 7.64 15.96
CA ARG A 25 -3.75 7.98 16.44
C ARG A 25 -2.66 7.25 15.64
N TYR A 26 -2.88 5.96 15.38
CA TYR A 26 -1.98 5.13 14.58
C TYR A 26 -2.44 5.04 13.12
N LYS A 27 -2.03 6.00 12.29
CA LYS A 27 -2.37 6.07 10.85
C LYS A 27 -1.95 4.84 10.05
N GLY A 28 -0.94 4.11 10.53
CA GLY A 28 -0.41 2.93 9.84
C GLY A 28 -1.42 1.79 9.66
N SER A 29 -2.29 1.54 10.65
CA SER A 29 -3.34 0.50 10.52
C SER A 29 -4.41 0.90 9.51
N LEU A 30 -4.83 2.17 9.53
CA LEU A 30 -5.75 2.75 8.55
C LEU A 30 -5.19 2.62 7.13
N LEU A 31 -3.95 3.09 6.90
CA LEU A 31 -3.31 3.05 5.59
C LEU A 31 -3.13 1.63 5.06
N ARG A 32 -2.67 0.68 5.89
CA ARG A 32 -2.51 -0.71 5.45
C ARG A 32 -3.85 -1.35 5.09
N GLY A 33 -4.88 -1.13 5.90
CA GLY A 33 -6.21 -1.70 5.67
C GLY A 33 -6.83 -1.20 4.37
N ILE A 34 -6.89 0.13 4.19
CA ILE A 34 -7.47 0.74 2.99
C ILE A 34 -6.63 0.44 1.74
N PHE A 35 -5.30 0.38 1.87
CA PHE A 35 -4.42 0.02 0.77
C PHE A 35 -4.66 -1.41 0.30
N ALA A 36 -4.65 -2.40 1.21
CA ALA A 36 -4.91 -3.79 0.85
C ALA A 36 -6.31 -3.97 0.24
N TRP A 37 -7.33 -3.35 0.84
CA TRP A 37 -8.71 -3.41 0.34
C TRP A 37 -8.84 -2.77 -1.06
N SER A 38 -8.28 -1.58 -1.26
CA SER A 38 -8.33 -0.88 -2.54
C SER A 38 -7.53 -1.61 -3.62
N PHE A 39 -6.37 -2.17 -3.26
CA PHE A 39 -5.57 -2.99 -4.17
C PHE A 39 -6.36 -4.20 -4.64
N ARG A 40 -6.99 -4.94 -3.72
CA ARG A 40 -7.84 -6.07 -4.05
C ARG A 40 -8.96 -5.68 -5.00
N ASN A 41 -9.69 -4.62 -4.69
CA ASN A 41 -10.82 -4.16 -5.51
C ASN A 41 -10.38 -3.70 -6.90
N THR A 42 -9.17 -3.15 -6.99
CA THR A 42 -8.55 -2.70 -8.23
C THR A 42 -8.20 -3.87 -9.15
N VAL A 43 -7.55 -4.93 -8.64
CA VAL A 43 -6.97 -5.98 -9.50
C VAL A 43 -7.77 -7.28 -9.54
N CYS A 44 -8.63 -7.54 -8.55
CA CYS A 44 -9.38 -8.79 -8.50
C CYS A 44 -10.50 -8.79 -9.54
N VAL A 45 -10.38 -9.65 -10.55
CA VAL A 45 -11.38 -9.82 -11.61
C VAL A 45 -12.52 -10.75 -11.21
N THR A 46 -12.26 -11.74 -10.35
CA THR A 46 -13.26 -12.75 -9.95
C THR A 46 -14.24 -12.24 -8.89
N LYS A 47 -13.86 -11.19 -8.15
CA LYS A 47 -14.60 -10.61 -7.02
C LYS A 47 -15.04 -11.62 -5.95
N GLN A 48 -14.40 -12.80 -5.89
CA GLN A 48 -14.67 -13.80 -4.86
C GLN A 48 -14.45 -13.21 -3.45
N PRO A 49 -15.08 -13.75 -2.40
CA PRO A 49 -14.90 -13.24 -1.04
C PRO A 49 -13.51 -13.55 -0.46
N VAL A 50 -12.96 -14.71 -0.81
CA VAL A 50 -11.62 -15.16 -0.39
C VAL A 50 -10.78 -15.54 -1.60
N CYS A 51 -9.46 -15.51 -1.46
CA CYS A 51 -8.53 -15.92 -2.53
C CYS A 51 -8.32 -17.44 -2.58
N GLU A 52 -8.77 -18.18 -1.56
CA GLU A 52 -8.68 -19.64 -1.52
C GLU A 52 -9.42 -20.29 -2.70
N GLY A 53 -8.82 -21.30 -3.34
CA GLY A 53 -9.37 -21.92 -4.55
C GLY A 53 -9.39 -21.06 -5.83
N CYS A 54 -8.90 -19.82 -5.81
CA CYS A 54 -8.91 -18.96 -7.00
C CYS A 54 -7.99 -19.51 -8.12
N MET A 55 -8.52 -19.68 -9.33
CA MET A 55 -7.79 -20.21 -10.49
C MET A 55 -6.68 -19.28 -11.00
N LEU A 56 -6.73 -17.99 -10.63
CA LEU A 56 -5.79 -16.97 -11.09
C LEU A 56 -4.66 -16.66 -10.11
N LYS A 57 -4.50 -17.44 -9.02
CA LYS A 57 -3.50 -17.18 -7.96
C LYS A 57 -2.09 -16.92 -8.50
N GLN A 58 -1.65 -17.71 -9.48
CA GLN A 58 -0.29 -17.64 -10.03
C GLN A 58 0.00 -16.32 -10.77
N ASP A 59 -1.03 -15.70 -11.34
CA ASP A 59 -0.89 -14.46 -12.13
C ASP A 59 -1.46 -13.23 -11.41
N CYS A 60 -2.18 -13.42 -10.32
CA CYS A 60 -2.83 -12.35 -9.57
C CYS A 60 -1.83 -11.47 -8.81
N SER A 61 -1.70 -10.20 -9.19
CA SER A 61 -0.84 -9.22 -8.52
C SER A 61 -1.18 -9.05 -7.03
N TYR A 62 -2.46 -9.14 -6.64
CA TYR A 62 -2.84 -9.10 -5.21
C TYR A 62 -2.30 -10.33 -4.47
N PHE A 63 -2.41 -11.52 -5.05
CA PHE A 63 -1.92 -12.75 -4.41
C PHE A 63 -0.39 -12.70 -4.22
N LYS A 64 0.34 -12.26 -5.25
CA LYS A 64 1.81 -12.08 -5.22
C LYS A 64 2.29 -11.13 -4.12
N ILE A 65 1.53 -10.09 -3.81
CA ILE A 65 1.91 -9.08 -2.80
C ILE A 65 1.44 -9.47 -1.40
N PHE A 66 0.22 -10.00 -1.26
CA PHE A 66 -0.47 -10.10 0.04
C PHE A 66 -0.66 -11.53 0.56
N GLU A 67 -0.75 -12.52 -0.33
CA GLU A 67 -1.21 -13.86 0.04
C GLU A 67 -0.18 -14.96 -0.26
N THR A 68 1.02 -14.60 -0.72
CA THR A 68 2.05 -15.57 -1.08
C THR A 68 2.51 -16.33 0.16
N GLU A 69 2.28 -17.63 0.14
CA GLU A 69 2.70 -18.54 1.21
C GLU A 69 4.21 -18.80 1.07
N LEU A 70 4.90 -18.90 2.22
CA LEU A 70 6.27 -19.39 2.19
C LEU A 70 6.22 -20.88 1.85
N PRO A 71 7.06 -21.38 0.92
CA PRO A 71 7.23 -22.82 0.79
C PRO A 71 7.66 -23.37 2.16
N VAL A 72 7.15 -24.57 2.49
CA VAL A 72 7.53 -25.27 3.72
C VAL A 72 9.05 -25.39 3.73
N SER A 73 9.72 -24.53 4.47
CA SER A 73 11.18 -24.43 4.48
C SER A 73 11.69 -24.76 5.87
N HIS A 74 12.70 -25.62 5.95
CA HIS A 74 13.37 -25.99 7.19
C HIS A 74 14.32 -24.87 7.71
N ILE A 75 14.09 -23.64 7.27
CA ILE A 75 14.92 -22.49 7.59
C ILE A 75 14.57 -22.02 9.00
N SER A 76 15.52 -22.13 9.93
CA SER A 76 15.31 -21.89 11.37
C SER A 76 14.72 -20.53 11.71
N TYR A 77 15.09 -19.47 10.98
CA TYR A 77 14.58 -18.10 11.20
C TYR A 77 13.21 -17.83 10.54
N LEU A 78 12.69 -18.73 9.71
CA LEU A 78 11.34 -18.65 9.15
C LEU A 78 10.32 -19.51 9.91
N ARG A 79 10.73 -20.16 11.02
CA ARG A 79 9.81 -20.92 11.87
C ARG A 79 8.67 -20.02 12.37
N GLY A 80 7.44 -20.43 12.08
CA GLY A 80 6.22 -19.71 12.46
C GLY A 80 5.75 -18.65 11.45
N ILE A 81 6.56 -18.31 10.45
CA ILE A 81 6.17 -17.39 9.37
C ILE A 81 5.48 -18.21 8.27
N ARG A 82 4.17 -18.02 8.12
CA ARG A 82 3.36 -18.75 7.11
C ARG A 82 3.29 -18.05 5.75
N LYS A 83 3.43 -16.73 5.73
CA LYS A 83 3.34 -15.90 4.51
C LYS A 83 4.63 -15.13 4.29
N VAL A 84 5.00 -14.95 3.03
CA VAL A 84 6.11 -14.10 2.64
C VAL A 84 5.82 -12.68 3.15
N PRO A 85 6.79 -11.99 3.78
CA PRO A 85 6.63 -10.58 4.14
C PRO A 85 6.22 -9.77 2.91
N HIS A 86 5.27 -8.85 3.08
CA HIS A 86 4.87 -7.98 1.98
C HIS A 86 6.08 -7.21 1.45
N PRO A 87 6.32 -7.18 0.14
CA PRO A 87 7.53 -6.58 -0.44
C PRO A 87 7.41 -5.04 -0.54
N PHE A 88 6.70 -4.41 0.40
CA PHE A 88 6.54 -2.98 0.51
C PHE A 88 6.35 -2.53 1.96
N VAL A 89 6.66 -1.26 2.24
CA VAL A 89 6.33 -0.56 3.48
C VAL A 89 5.57 0.72 3.15
N LEU A 90 4.52 1.02 3.93
CA LEU A 90 3.81 2.29 3.92
C LEU A 90 4.09 3.02 5.24
N ASN A 91 4.85 4.11 5.18
CA ASN A 91 5.09 4.96 6.34
C ASN A 91 4.16 6.18 6.27
N PRO A 92 3.18 6.30 7.18
CA PRO A 92 2.41 7.54 7.34
C PRO A 92 3.29 8.67 7.90
N PRO A 93 2.79 9.91 7.93
CA PRO A 93 3.40 10.96 8.75
C PRO A 93 3.52 10.50 10.20
N ILE A 94 4.68 10.76 10.81
CA ILE A 94 4.93 10.49 12.23
C ILE A 94 4.39 11.67 13.03
N ASP A 95 3.07 11.72 13.17
CA ASP A 95 2.38 12.72 13.97
C ASP A 95 1.16 12.12 14.71
N ASP A 96 0.81 12.72 15.83
CA ASP A 96 -0.36 12.33 16.66
C ASP A 96 -1.65 13.07 16.22
N ARG A 97 -1.66 13.73 15.04
CA ARG A 97 -2.83 14.48 14.57
C ARG A 97 -4.01 13.54 14.36
N LEU A 98 -5.14 13.84 14.96
CA LEU A 98 -6.39 13.09 14.79
C LEU A 98 -7.26 13.65 13.67
N ARG A 99 -6.95 14.87 13.21
CA ARG A 99 -7.63 15.57 12.14
C ARG A 99 -6.60 16.16 11.20
N ILE A 100 -6.85 16.02 9.90
CA ILE A 100 -6.14 16.69 8.84
C ILE A 100 -7.19 17.49 8.08
N SER A 101 -7.02 18.80 8.00
CA SER A 101 -8.01 19.71 7.44
C SER A 101 -8.06 19.68 5.92
N ALA A 102 -9.20 20.06 5.36
CA ALA A 102 -9.33 20.33 3.93
C ALA A 102 -8.23 21.30 3.46
N GLY A 103 -7.64 21.00 2.30
CA GLY A 103 -6.52 21.74 1.71
C GLY A 103 -5.14 21.30 2.15
N GLU A 104 -5.01 20.58 3.28
CA GLU A 104 -3.72 20.04 3.74
C GLU A 104 -3.23 18.85 2.90
N ILE A 105 -1.94 18.54 3.01
CA ILE A 105 -1.31 17.41 2.33
C ILE A 105 -1.08 16.29 3.34
N LEU A 106 -1.62 15.11 3.03
CA LEU A 106 -1.21 13.85 3.61
C LEU A 106 -0.06 13.26 2.78
N GLU A 107 1.13 13.20 3.37
CA GLU A 107 2.32 12.62 2.75
C GLU A 107 2.56 11.20 3.27
N ILE A 108 2.75 10.25 2.35
CA ILE A 108 2.99 8.84 2.66
C ILE A 108 4.27 8.42 1.94
N GLU A 109 5.20 7.80 2.67
CA GLU A 109 6.34 7.14 2.04
C GLU A 109 5.94 5.71 1.67
N LEU A 110 6.15 5.37 0.39
CA LEU A 110 6.08 4.01 -0.13
C LEU A 110 7.50 3.52 -0.36
N VAL A 111 7.86 2.44 0.33
CA VAL A 111 9.12 1.72 0.12
C VAL A 111 8.80 0.42 -0.60
N LEU A 112 9.46 0.12 -1.71
CA LEU A 112 9.34 -1.13 -2.46
C LEU A 112 10.67 -1.89 -2.42
N PHE A 113 10.59 -3.22 -2.32
CA PHE A 113 11.77 -4.09 -2.23
C PHE A 113 11.88 -4.97 -3.49
N GLY A 114 13.08 -4.99 -4.08
CA GLY A 114 13.40 -5.82 -5.24
C GLY A 114 12.40 -5.67 -6.38
N SER A 115 11.91 -6.80 -6.90
CA SER A 115 11.01 -6.85 -8.06
C SER A 115 9.61 -6.25 -7.83
N SER A 116 9.25 -5.87 -6.59
CA SER A 116 7.98 -5.19 -6.30
C SER A 116 7.85 -3.85 -7.03
N VAL A 117 8.96 -3.20 -7.37
CA VAL A 117 8.95 -1.96 -8.16
C VAL A 117 8.30 -2.14 -9.54
N ASN A 118 8.31 -3.35 -10.12
CA ASN A 118 7.64 -3.63 -11.39
C ASN A 118 6.11 -3.50 -11.30
N LEU A 119 5.56 -3.54 -10.08
CA LEU A 119 4.14 -3.34 -9.81
C LEU A 119 3.80 -1.88 -9.47
N LEU A 120 4.77 -0.94 -9.53
CA LEU A 120 4.56 0.49 -9.25
C LEU A 120 3.31 1.09 -9.91
N PRO A 121 2.96 0.80 -11.18
CA PRO A 121 1.72 1.29 -11.78
C PRO A 121 0.46 0.91 -10.99
N TYR A 122 0.42 -0.30 -10.41
CA TYR A 122 -0.68 -0.73 -9.54
C TYR A 122 -0.70 0.06 -8.24
N TYR A 123 0.46 0.27 -7.58
CA TYR A 123 0.52 1.10 -6.37
C TYR A 123 -0.02 2.51 -6.64
N VAL A 124 0.45 3.15 -7.72
CA VAL A 124 0.00 4.48 -8.13
C VAL A 124 -1.51 4.52 -8.35
N TYR A 125 -2.04 3.59 -9.15
CA TYR A 125 -3.47 3.54 -9.45
C TYR A 125 -4.33 3.27 -8.20
N VAL A 126 -3.83 2.43 -7.28
CA VAL A 126 -4.49 2.18 -6.00
C VAL A 126 -4.54 3.44 -5.14
N PHE A 127 -3.47 4.22 -5.07
CA PHE A 127 -3.49 5.52 -4.36
C PHE A 127 -4.40 6.55 -5.03
N GLN A 128 -4.48 6.56 -6.36
CA GLN A 128 -5.48 7.38 -7.08
C GLN A 128 -6.90 6.98 -6.70
N ASN A 129 -7.19 5.68 -6.65
CA ASN A 129 -8.51 5.18 -6.26
C ASN A 129 -8.83 5.49 -4.81
N ILE A 130 -7.89 5.29 -3.89
CA ILE A 130 -8.05 5.66 -2.47
C ILE A 130 -8.39 7.15 -2.35
N GLY A 131 -7.68 7.98 -3.10
CA GLY A 131 -7.97 9.40 -3.15
C GLY A 131 -9.40 9.69 -3.62
N LYS A 132 -9.89 8.99 -4.64
CA LYS A 132 -11.26 9.14 -5.17
C LYS A 132 -12.36 8.50 -4.33
N THR A 133 -12.04 7.59 -3.40
CA THR A 133 -13.05 6.88 -2.57
C THR A 133 -13.01 7.29 -1.11
N GLY A 134 -11.95 7.99 -0.70
CA GLY A 134 -11.70 8.40 0.68
C GLY A 134 -10.88 7.42 1.53
N LEU A 135 -10.32 7.94 2.62
CA LEU A 135 -9.65 7.22 3.71
C LEU A 135 -10.57 7.33 4.94
N GLY A 136 -11.18 6.26 5.46
CA GLY A 136 -11.88 6.33 6.75
C GLY A 136 -13.17 5.53 6.88
N PHE A 137 -13.77 5.61 8.08
CA PHE A 137 -15.04 4.98 8.45
C PHE A 137 -16.25 5.70 7.84
N GLU A 138 -16.15 7.02 7.68
CA GLU A 138 -17.03 7.83 6.84
C GLU A 138 -16.27 8.12 5.54
N LYS A 139 -16.74 7.55 4.44
CA LYS A 139 -16.11 7.71 3.12
C LYS A 139 -16.28 9.16 2.67
N GLN A 140 -15.23 9.97 2.83
CA GLN A 140 -15.18 11.32 2.27
C GLN A 140 -14.11 11.36 1.18
N ASP A 141 -14.49 11.81 -0.03
CA ASP A 141 -13.57 11.90 -1.16
C ASP A 141 -12.39 12.82 -0.83
N ILE A 142 -11.18 12.28 -1.01
CA ILE A 142 -9.93 13.02 -0.79
C ILE A 142 -9.50 13.73 -2.06
N LEU A 143 -9.86 13.21 -3.24
CA LEU A 143 -9.58 13.77 -4.56
C LEU A 143 -10.89 14.09 -5.32
N SER A 144 -11.15 15.38 -5.59
CA SER A 144 -12.09 15.91 -6.58
C SER A 144 -11.62 15.73 -8.03
N ARG A 145 -12.50 15.99 -9.00
CA ARG A 145 -12.17 15.99 -10.46
C ARG A 145 -10.98 16.88 -10.85
N ASN A 146 -10.64 17.90 -10.03
CA ASN A 146 -9.51 18.82 -10.24
C ASN A 146 -8.36 18.60 -9.24
N SER A 147 -8.31 17.45 -8.56
CA SER A 147 -7.34 17.23 -7.48
C SER A 147 -5.96 16.81 -7.95
N GLN A 148 -4.97 17.26 -7.19
CA GLN A 148 -3.57 17.00 -7.46
C GLN A 148 -3.07 15.88 -6.54
N MET A 149 -2.93 14.68 -7.09
CA MET A 149 -2.07 13.65 -6.53
C MET A 149 -0.73 13.73 -7.24
N SER A 150 0.36 13.74 -6.48
CA SER A 150 1.70 13.61 -7.05
C SER A 150 2.43 12.45 -6.40
N ILE A 151 3.16 11.70 -7.22
CA ILE A 151 4.13 10.72 -6.78
C ILE A 151 5.49 11.14 -7.31
N SER A 152 6.49 11.08 -6.45
CA SER A 152 7.87 11.38 -6.82
C SER A 152 8.79 10.32 -6.23
N MET A 153 9.80 9.93 -7.01
CA MET A 153 10.86 9.08 -6.48
C MET A 153 11.68 9.92 -5.48
N VAL A 154 11.85 9.39 -4.28
CA VAL A 154 12.80 9.96 -3.33
C VAL A 154 14.15 9.51 -3.81
N ASN A 155 14.87 10.43 -4.44
CA ASN A 155 16.23 10.15 -4.85
C ASN A 155 17.01 9.79 -3.58
N PRO A 156 17.73 8.66 -3.53
CA PRO A 156 18.68 8.39 -2.47
C PRO A 156 19.81 9.43 -2.60
N LYS A 157 19.57 10.64 -2.09
CA LYS A 157 20.56 11.72 -2.08
C LYS A 157 21.06 11.90 -0.66
N SER A 158 22.40 11.86 -0.60
CA SER A 158 23.34 12.35 0.41
C SER A 158 23.25 11.74 1.80
#